data_AF-A0A7J3A9K7-F1
#
_entry.id   AF-A0A7J3A9K7-F1
#
_cell.length_a   1.000
_cell.length_b   1.000
_cell.length_c   1.000
_cell.angle_alpha   90.00
_cell.angle_beta   90.00
_cell.angle_gamma   90.00
#
_symmetry.space_group_name_H-M   'P 1'
#
loop_
_entity.id
_entity.type
_entity.pdbx_description
1 polymer ?
#
loop_
_entity_poly.entity_id
_entity_poly.type
_entity_poly.pdbx_seq_one_letter_code
_entity_poly.pdbx_strand_id
1 'polypeptide(L)'
;MSSNIRDVMKAFAKGGFTLFVGNSAATIILAVGSIIVARLLGPEGLGLYALSLAVPSILVGLIDFGINPAVTYYSTKLRVDGRLDLLSNTLRAAYVSRLTIALLVTIFSFFYSNHIAALLNRPEATTLIQISSLLVVAQSIFGLNNSAFLGLEKIRSYSNSLIAQSVAKLLLSPLLVLIGFGVLGALIGHIGSYLLVSIIGYLVLRKHLSTLDKPSQDSFAESIKMMVRYGSPLYLTGIISILIAQFRTLILAFFASDAEIGNFSVAMTLASMVNVLIFPLSALF
;
A
#
# COMPACT_ATOMS: atom_id res chain seq x y z
N MET A 1 -4.63 16.50 38.05
CA MET A 1 -5.33 16.71 36.75
C MET A 1 -4.36 17.15 35.64
N SER A 2 -3.39 18.04 35.91
CA SER A 2 -2.36 18.49 34.95
C SER A 2 -1.30 17.43 34.58
N SER A 3 -0.98 16.47 35.45
CA SER A 3 -0.04 15.37 35.14
C SER A 3 -0.58 14.46 34.04
N ASN A 4 -1.87 14.11 34.12
CA ASN A 4 -2.53 13.22 33.15
C ASN A 4 -2.56 13.83 31.73
N ILE A 5 -2.81 15.13 31.61
CA ILE A 5 -2.77 15.83 30.31
C ILE A 5 -1.35 15.83 29.74
N ARG A 6 -0.34 16.12 30.57
CA ARG A 6 1.06 16.12 30.15
C ARG A 6 1.52 14.75 29.66
N ASP A 7 1.10 13.67 30.33
CA ASP A 7 1.48 12.31 29.95
C ASP A 7 0.76 11.84 28.67
N VAL A 8 -0.52 12.19 28.50
CA VAL A 8 -1.25 11.97 27.25
C VAL A 8 -0.61 12.74 26.09
N MET A 9 -0.25 14.02 26.29
CA MET A 9 0.45 14.81 25.28
C MET A 9 1.80 14.22 24.91
N LYS A 10 2.59 13.74 25.90
CA LYS A 10 3.87 13.08 25.64
C LYS A 10 3.70 11.78 24.84
N ALA A 11 2.72 10.95 25.19
CA ALA A 11 2.45 9.71 24.49
C ALA A 11 2.01 9.98 23.04
N PHE A 12 1.11 10.95 22.84
CA PHE A 12 0.67 11.40 21.52
C PHE A 12 1.84 11.94 20.68
N ALA A 13 2.64 12.86 21.24
CA ALA A 13 3.79 13.44 20.56
C ALA A 13 4.83 12.37 20.17
N LYS A 14 5.11 11.40 21.06
CA LYS A 14 6.03 10.30 20.77
C LYS A 14 5.48 9.37 19.68
N GLY A 15 4.20 9.06 19.70
CA GLY A 15 3.52 8.27 18.68
C GLY A 15 3.57 8.96 17.31
N GLY A 16 3.16 10.24 17.27
CA GLY A 16 3.20 11.07 16.06
C GLY A 16 4.61 11.24 15.51
N PHE A 17 5.61 11.50 16.36
CA PHE A 17 7.01 11.59 15.96
C PHE A 17 7.53 10.27 15.37
N THR A 18 7.18 9.13 15.98
CA THR A 18 7.59 7.81 15.47
C THR A 18 6.97 7.54 14.09
N LEU A 19 5.67 7.86 13.92
CA LEU A 19 5.00 7.75 12.61
C LEU A 19 5.66 8.65 11.57
N PHE A 20 5.96 9.90 11.92
CA PHE A 20 6.61 10.85 11.04
C PHE A 20 7.99 10.37 10.58
N VAL A 21 8.85 9.97 11.53
CA VAL A 21 10.20 9.47 11.22
C VAL A 21 10.13 8.20 10.38
N GLY A 22 9.24 7.27 10.72
CA GLY A 22 9.05 6.03 9.97
C GLY A 22 8.61 6.27 8.52
N ASN A 23 7.60 7.10 8.31
CA ASN A 23 7.13 7.48 6.96
C ASN A 23 8.20 8.23 6.18
N SER A 24 8.85 9.22 6.79
CA SER A 24 9.89 10.03 6.14
C SER A 24 11.08 9.18 5.71
N ALA A 25 11.56 8.30 6.59
CA ALA A 25 12.64 7.37 6.28
C ALA A 25 12.26 6.44 5.11
N ALA A 26 11.07 5.84 5.17
CA ALA A 26 10.56 4.99 4.09
C ALA A 26 10.48 5.75 2.75
N THR A 27 9.91 6.95 2.73
CA THR A 27 9.80 7.77 1.53
C THR A 27 11.17 8.16 0.94
N ILE A 28 12.13 8.53 1.79
CA ILE A 28 13.50 8.84 1.34
C ILE A 28 14.16 7.59 0.72
N ILE A 29 14.04 6.43 1.38
CA ILE A 29 14.58 5.16 0.87
C ILE A 29 13.93 4.79 -0.48
N LEU A 30 12.61 4.94 -0.60
CA LEU A 30 11.89 4.70 -1.85
C LEU A 30 12.31 5.66 -2.96
N ALA A 31 12.53 6.94 -2.64
CA ALA A 31 12.98 7.93 -3.60
C ALA A 31 14.39 7.62 -4.11
N VAL A 32 15.31 7.27 -3.21
CA VAL A 32 16.66 6.82 -3.58
C VAL A 32 16.58 5.59 -4.50
N GLY A 33 15.75 4.60 -4.14
CA GLY A 33 15.55 3.41 -4.96
C GLY A 33 14.96 3.72 -6.34
N SER A 34 13.99 4.65 -6.41
CA SER A 34 13.41 5.14 -7.65
C SER A 34 14.45 5.81 -8.54
N ILE A 35 15.33 6.65 -7.98
CA ILE A 35 16.42 7.30 -8.71
C ILE A 35 17.41 6.28 -9.28
N ILE A 36 17.76 5.25 -8.50
CA ILE A 36 18.65 4.17 -8.97
C ILE A 36 17.99 3.42 -10.12
N VAL A 37 16.73 2.98 -9.97
CA VAL A 37 16.00 2.27 -11.03
C VAL A 37 15.85 3.14 -12.28
N ALA A 38 15.54 4.43 -12.13
CA ALA A 38 15.45 5.38 -13.24
C ALA A 38 16.75 5.46 -14.05
N ARG A 39 17.90 5.51 -13.36
CA ARG A 39 19.22 5.52 -14.02
C ARG A 39 19.55 4.21 -14.71
N LEU A 40 19.15 3.08 -14.12
CA LEU A 40 19.43 1.75 -14.69
C LEU A 40 18.53 1.42 -15.90
N LEU A 41 17.27 1.85 -15.88
CA LEU A 41 16.31 1.56 -16.95
C LEU A 41 16.30 2.59 -18.09
N GLY A 42 16.79 3.80 -17.83
CA GLY A 42 16.58 4.93 -18.73
C GLY A 42 15.13 5.41 -18.76
N PRO A 43 14.85 6.50 -19.49
CA PRO A 43 13.54 7.15 -19.48
C PRO A 43 12.44 6.27 -20.09
N GLU A 44 12.70 5.57 -21.19
CA GLU A 44 11.71 4.67 -21.83
C GLU A 44 11.33 3.49 -20.94
N GLY A 45 12.33 2.79 -20.39
CA GLY A 45 12.09 1.67 -19.48
C GLY A 45 11.37 2.08 -18.21
N LEU A 46 11.66 3.29 -17.70
CA LEU A 46 10.94 3.86 -16.56
C LEU A 46 9.49 4.23 -16.91
N GLY A 47 9.22 4.69 -18.13
CA GLY A 47 7.87 4.95 -18.63
C GLY A 47 7.01 3.68 -18.64
N LEU A 48 7.52 2.61 -19.24
CA LEU A 48 6.86 1.30 -19.25
C LEU A 48 6.68 0.75 -17.83
N TYR A 49 7.68 0.91 -16.96
CA TYR A 49 7.57 0.56 -15.55
C TYR A 49 6.42 1.32 -14.87
N ALA A 50 6.38 2.64 -14.98
CA ALA A 50 5.36 3.49 -14.37
C ALA A 50 3.95 3.14 -14.88
N LEU A 51 3.81 2.92 -16.20
CA LEU A 51 2.55 2.55 -16.81
C LEU A 51 2.04 1.19 -16.32
N SER A 52 2.95 0.20 -16.21
CA SER A 52 2.62 -1.14 -15.70
C SER A 52 2.11 -1.12 -14.25
N LEU A 53 2.49 -0.11 -13.46
CA LEU A 53 2.06 0.07 -12.07
C LEU A 53 0.77 0.87 -11.93
N ALA A 54 0.37 1.66 -12.94
CA ALA A 54 -0.81 2.52 -12.85
C ALA A 54 -2.09 1.69 -12.66
N VAL A 55 -2.25 0.63 -13.46
CA VAL A 55 -3.40 -0.28 -13.42
C VAL A 55 -3.56 -0.95 -12.05
N PRO A 56 -2.56 -1.68 -11.52
CA PRO A 56 -2.70 -2.30 -10.19
C PRO A 56 -2.89 -1.27 -9.09
N SER A 57 -2.34 -0.06 -9.19
CA SER A 57 -2.57 1.01 -8.19
C SER A 57 -4.06 1.40 -8.11
N ILE A 58 -4.72 1.53 -9.26
CA ILE A 58 -6.17 1.81 -9.32
C ILE A 58 -6.94 0.61 -8.73
N LEU A 59 -6.60 -0.61 -9.14
CA LEU A 59 -7.28 -1.82 -8.70
C LEU A 59 -7.17 -2.03 -7.17
N VAL A 60 -6.00 -1.81 -6.58
CA VAL A 60 -5.79 -1.86 -5.12
C VAL A 60 -6.69 -0.86 -4.41
N GLY A 61 -6.80 0.35 -4.96
CA GLY A 61 -7.72 1.37 -4.46
C GLY A 61 -9.17 0.89 -4.51
N LEU A 62 -9.62 0.41 -5.67
CA LEU A 62 -11.00 -0.02 -5.91
C LEU A 62 -11.45 -1.15 -4.99
N ILE A 63 -10.56 -2.11 -4.70
CA ILE A 63 -10.91 -3.28 -3.88
C ILE A 63 -10.79 -3.02 -2.38
N ASP A 64 -10.38 -1.83 -1.95
CA ASP A 64 -10.29 -1.50 -0.53
C ASP A 64 -11.67 -1.44 0.13
N PHE A 65 -12.66 -0.84 -0.56
CA PHE A 65 -14.03 -0.62 -0.06
C PHE A 65 -14.11 -0.04 1.36
N GLY A 66 -13.08 0.69 1.79
CA GLY A 66 -12.99 1.29 3.12
C GLY A 66 -12.68 0.30 4.24
N ILE A 67 -12.23 -0.91 3.91
CA ILE A 67 -11.81 -1.90 4.89
C ILE A 67 -10.60 -1.38 5.68
N ASN A 68 -9.63 -0.70 5.05
CA ASN A 68 -8.47 -0.15 5.75
C ASN A 68 -8.83 0.83 6.90
N PRO A 69 -9.62 1.90 6.66
CA PRO A 69 -10.05 2.77 7.74
C PRO A 69 -10.95 2.07 8.76
N ALA A 70 -11.82 1.15 8.33
CA ALA A 70 -12.65 0.35 9.24
C ALA A 70 -11.81 -0.53 10.17
N VAL A 71 -10.80 -1.22 9.65
CA VAL A 71 -9.88 -2.04 10.43
C VAL A 71 -9.10 -1.19 11.41
N THR A 72 -8.65 0.00 11.01
CA THR A 72 -7.97 0.94 11.92
C THR A 72 -8.89 1.31 13.09
N TYR A 73 -10.13 1.74 12.80
CA TYR A 73 -11.08 2.17 13.82
C TYR A 73 -11.55 1.03 14.73
N TYR A 74 -12.04 -0.08 14.16
CA TYR A 74 -12.56 -1.20 14.94
C TYR A 74 -11.47 -1.96 15.69
N SER A 75 -10.22 -1.99 15.20
CA SER A 75 -9.11 -2.56 15.98
C SER A 75 -8.86 -1.77 17.26
N THR A 76 -8.89 -0.44 17.18
CA THR A 76 -8.76 0.42 18.37
C THR A 76 -9.93 0.20 19.31
N LYS A 77 -11.16 0.33 18.78
CA LYS A 77 -12.40 0.26 19.57
C LYS A 77 -12.53 -1.08 20.30
N LEU A 78 -12.42 -2.20 19.58
CA LEU A 78 -12.62 -3.54 20.16
C LEU A 78 -11.53 -3.92 21.16
N ARG A 79 -10.29 -3.43 20.96
CA ARG A 79 -9.21 -3.59 21.94
C ARG A 79 -9.50 -2.81 23.22
N VAL A 80 -9.94 -1.55 23.12
CA VAL A 80 -10.29 -0.71 24.29
C VAL A 80 -11.49 -1.28 25.03
N ASP A 81 -12.48 -1.79 24.31
CA ASP A 81 -13.67 -2.45 24.87
C ASP A 81 -13.38 -3.85 25.44
N GLY A 82 -12.14 -4.35 25.32
CA GLY A 82 -11.73 -5.68 25.81
C GLY A 82 -12.30 -6.87 25.02
N ARG A 83 -12.94 -6.61 23.87
CA ARG A 83 -13.58 -7.61 22.99
C ARG A 83 -12.61 -8.21 21.99
N LEU A 84 -11.60 -8.90 22.52
CA LEU A 84 -10.49 -9.45 21.74
C LEU A 84 -10.91 -10.60 20.81
N ASP A 85 -11.99 -11.29 21.15
CA ASP A 85 -12.65 -12.31 20.34
C ASP A 85 -13.27 -11.72 19.07
N LEU A 86 -14.07 -10.65 19.20
CA LEU A 86 -14.61 -9.95 18.03
C LEU A 86 -13.50 -9.28 17.22
N LEU A 87 -12.45 -8.77 17.88
CA LEU A 87 -11.28 -8.22 17.19
C LEU A 87 -10.61 -9.26 16.28
N SER A 88 -10.34 -10.47 16.79
CA SER A 88 -9.78 -11.58 16.03
C SER A 88 -10.67 -11.93 14.84
N ASN A 89 -11.99 -12.06 15.07
CA ASN A 89 -12.97 -12.36 14.02
C ASN A 89 -13.06 -11.25 12.96
N THR A 90 -13.03 -9.98 13.37
CA THR A 90 -13.08 -8.82 12.47
C THR A 90 -11.85 -8.78 11.57
N LEU A 91 -10.66 -8.98 12.12
CA LEU A 91 -9.42 -9.02 11.34
C LEU A 91 -9.40 -10.24 10.41
N ARG A 92 -9.83 -11.42 10.87
CA ARG A 92 -9.97 -12.60 10.02
C ARG A 92 -10.93 -12.33 8.85
N ALA A 93 -12.08 -11.71 9.12
CA ALA A 93 -13.04 -11.33 8.09
C ALA A 93 -12.43 -10.34 7.08
N ALA A 94 -11.66 -9.36 7.55
CA ALA A 94 -10.96 -8.42 6.70
C ALA A 94 -9.92 -9.11 5.80
N TYR A 95 -9.10 -10.02 6.34
CA TYR A 95 -8.10 -10.76 5.56
C TYR A 95 -8.74 -11.69 4.52
N VAL A 96 -9.74 -12.48 4.92
CA VAL A 96 -10.41 -13.42 4.01
C VAL A 96 -11.09 -12.65 2.88
N SER A 97 -11.91 -11.64 3.21
CA SER A 97 -12.60 -10.84 2.19
C SER A 97 -11.62 -10.12 1.27
N ARG A 98 -10.56 -9.48 1.81
CA ARG A 98 -9.57 -8.80 0.99
C ARG A 98 -8.82 -9.77 0.08
N LEU A 99 -8.38 -10.91 0.60
CA LEU A 99 -7.64 -11.89 -0.20
C LEU A 99 -8.51 -12.47 -1.31
N THR A 100 -9.77 -12.80 -1.03
CA THR A 100 -10.72 -13.28 -2.04
C THR A 100 -10.93 -12.24 -3.15
N ILE A 101 -11.24 -10.99 -2.81
CA ILE A 101 -11.47 -9.94 -3.81
C ILE A 101 -10.18 -9.65 -4.59
N ALA A 102 -9.03 -9.56 -3.90
CA ALA A 102 -7.75 -9.29 -4.55
C ALA A 102 -7.34 -10.39 -5.52
N LEU A 103 -7.56 -11.67 -5.18
CA LEU A 103 -7.29 -12.79 -6.08
C LEU A 103 -8.20 -12.76 -7.30
N LEU A 104 -9.51 -12.52 -7.12
CA LEU A 104 -10.46 -12.42 -8.24
C LEU A 104 -10.07 -11.29 -9.19
N VAL A 105 -9.72 -10.11 -8.66
CA VAL A 105 -9.31 -8.95 -9.46
C VAL A 105 -7.95 -9.15 -10.11
N THR A 106 -7.02 -9.85 -9.45
CA THR A 106 -5.73 -10.23 -10.05
C THR A 106 -5.93 -11.15 -11.23
N ILE A 107 -6.75 -12.21 -11.08
CA ILE A 107 -7.08 -13.15 -12.16
C ILE A 107 -7.73 -12.41 -13.33
N PHE A 108 -8.71 -11.55 -13.05
CA PHE A 108 -9.36 -10.73 -14.06
C PHE A 108 -8.34 -9.84 -14.79
N SER A 109 -7.53 -9.08 -14.06
CA SER A 109 -6.50 -8.20 -14.62
C SER A 109 -5.45 -8.96 -15.43
N PHE A 110 -5.10 -10.18 -15.03
CA PHE A 110 -4.15 -11.02 -15.74
C PHE A 110 -4.69 -11.42 -17.12
N PHE A 111 -5.93 -11.94 -17.18
CA PHE A 111 -6.53 -12.37 -18.45
C PHE A 111 -6.90 -11.20 -19.36
N TYR A 112 -7.27 -10.04 -18.81
CA TYR A 112 -7.60 -8.84 -19.59
C TYR A 112 -6.39 -7.96 -19.92
N SER A 113 -5.18 -8.33 -19.50
CA SER A 113 -3.94 -7.58 -19.72
C SER A 113 -3.73 -7.12 -21.16
N ASN A 114 -3.99 -7.97 -22.16
CA ASN A 114 -3.87 -7.61 -23.58
C ASN A 114 -4.78 -6.43 -23.95
N HIS A 115 -6.03 -6.44 -23.47
CA HIS A 115 -7.00 -5.37 -23.73
C HIS A 115 -6.61 -4.09 -23.01
N ILE A 116 -6.11 -4.20 -21.78
CA ILE A 116 -5.63 -3.06 -20.99
C ILE A 116 -4.40 -2.43 -21.68
N ALA A 117 -3.44 -3.24 -22.14
CA ALA A 117 -2.26 -2.80 -22.85
C ALA A 117 -2.61 -2.10 -24.18
N ALA A 118 -3.55 -2.67 -24.93
CA ALA A 118 -4.07 -2.07 -26.16
C ALA A 118 -4.79 -0.73 -25.89
N LEU A 119 -5.60 -0.66 -24.83
CA LEU A 119 -6.27 0.57 -24.42
C LEU A 119 -5.28 1.68 -24.07
N LEU A 120 -4.11 1.33 -23.54
CA LEU A 120 -3.04 2.27 -23.20
C LEU A 120 -2.14 2.62 -24.40
N ASN A 121 -2.46 2.18 -25.62
CA ASN A 121 -1.63 2.31 -26.81
C ASN A 121 -0.20 1.74 -26.61
N ARG A 122 -0.05 0.67 -25.82
CA ARG A 122 1.22 0.01 -25.47
C ARG A 122 1.10 -1.51 -25.43
N PRO A 123 0.85 -2.18 -26.57
CA PRO A 123 0.69 -3.64 -26.61
C PRO A 123 1.91 -4.41 -26.06
N GLU A 124 3.11 -3.86 -26.17
CA GLU A 124 4.36 -4.39 -25.61
C GLU A 124 4.38 -4.44 -24.08
N ALA A 125 3.54 -3.64 -23.40
CA ALA A 125 3.42 -3.65 -21.94
C ALA A 125 2.57 -4.81 -21.41
N THR A 126 1.99 -5.64 -22.27
CA THR A 126 1.10 -6.76 -21.91
C THR A 126 1.69 -7.64 -20.80
N THR A 127 2.90 -8.17 -21.00
CA THR A 127 3.55 -9.05 -20.03
C THR A 127 3.84 -8.32 -18.70
N LEU A 128 4.18 -7.04 -18.77
CA LEU A 128 4.39 -6.23 -17.57
C LEU A 128 3.08 -6.04 -16.78
N ILE A 129 1.96 -5.80 -17.46
CA ILE A 129 0.63 -5.68 -16.84
C ILE A 129 0.16 -7.02 -16.25
N GLN A 130 0.41 -8.13 -16.94
CA GLN A 130 0.14 -9.48 -16.41
C GLN A 130 0.86 -9.71 -15.09
N ILE A 131 2.16 -9.43 -15.05
CA ILE A 131 2.98 -9.68 -13.87
C ILE A 131 2.68 -8.65 -12.77
N SER A 132 2.42 -7.39 -13.12
CA SER A 132 2.08 -6.34 -12.17
C SER A 132 0.71 -6.56 -11.50
N SER A 133 -0.19 -7.35 -12.09
CA SER A 133 -1.46 -7.74 -11.46
C SER A 133 -1.26 -8.38 -10.07
N LEU A 134 -0.14 -9.08 -9.84
CA LEU A 134 0.21 -9.66 -8.54
C LEU A 134 0.39 -8.60 -7.44
N LEU A 135 0.65 -7.33 -7.80
CA LEU A 135 0.67 -6.23 -6.84
C LEU A 135 -0.68 -6.01 -6.18
N VAL A 136 -1.79 -6.36 -6.85
CA VAL A 136 -3.13 -6.18 -6.29
C VAL A 136 -3.25 -6.96 -4.98
N VAL A 137 -2.81 -8.22 -4.95
CA VAL A 137 -2.73 -9.01 -3.71
C VAL A 137 -1.67 -8.45 -2.78
N ALA A 138 -0.44 -8.28 -3.27
CA ALA A 138 0.71 -7.95 -2.43
C ALA A 138 0.52 -6.63 -1.66
N GLN A 139 0.11 -5.57 -2.35
CA GLN A 139 -0.11 -4.24 -1.76
C GLN A 139 -1.39 -4.18 -0.92
N SER A 140 -2.45 -4.89 -1.31
CA SER A 140 -3.68 -4.92 -0.52
C SER A 140 -3.49 -5.52 0.85
N ILE A 141 -2.77 -6.63 0.95
CA ILE A 141 -2.44 -7.27 2.23
C ILE A 141 -1.46 -6.40 3.03
N PHE A 142 -0.51 -5.73 2.35
CA PHE A 142 0.40 -4.79 3.00
C PHE A 142 -0.36 -3.62 3.66
N GLY A 143 -1.29 -3.00 2.92
CA GLY A 143 -2.15 -1.94 3.43
C GLY A 143 -2.98 -2.40 4.62
N LEU A 144 -3.60 -3.58 4.52
CA LEU A 144 -4.40 -4.16 5.58
C LEU A 144 -3.58 -4.43 6.86
N ASN A 145 -2.37 -4.98 6.72
CA ASN A 145 -1.44 -5.17 7.84
C ASN A 145 -1.13 -3.84 8.54
N ASN A 146 -0.83 -2.80 7.77
CA ASN A 146 -0.49 -1.48 8.31
C ASN A 146 -1.69 -0.81 8.99
N SER A 147 -2.89 -0.94 8.45
CA SER A 147 -4.12 -0.50 9.11
C SER A 147 -4.37 -1.22 10.43
N ALA A 148 -4.14 -2.54 10.48
CA ALA A 148 -4.24 -3.31 11.71
C ALA A 148 -3.16 -2.91 12.73
N PHE A 149 -1.90 -2.72 12.31
CA PHE A 149 -0.86 -2.23 13.21
C PHE A 149 -1.19 -0.86 13.79
N LEU A 150 -1.72 0.05 12.97
CA LEU A 150 -2.10 1.38 13.41
C LEU A 150 -3.26 1.32 14.42
N GLY A 151 -4.32 0.56 14.12
CA GLY A 151 -5.48 0.40 15.01
C GLY A 151 -5.17 -0.36 16.31
N LEU A 152 -4.13 -1.20 16.32
CA LEU A 152 -3.63 -1.86 17.53
C LEU A 152 -2.59 -1.01 18.30
N GLU A 153 -2.37 0.24 17.89
CA GLU A 153 -1.33 1.14 18.41
C GLU A 153 0.10 0.57 18.35
N LYS A 154 0.34 -0.38 17.44
CA LYS A 154 1.66 -0.97 17.18
C LYS A 154 2.46 -0.10 16.21
N ILE A 155 2.68 1.15 16.61
CA ILE A 155 3.35 2.17 15.79
C ILE A 155 4.74 1.74 15.31
N ARG A 156 5.48 0.98 16.13
CA ARG A 156 6.78 0.41 15.73
C ARG A 156 6.63 -0.64 14.63
N SER A 157 5.64 -1.53 14.72
CA SER A 157 5.40 -2.54 13.67
C SER A 157 4.96 -1.90 12.36
N TYR A 158 4.11 -0.87 12.42
CA TYR A 158 3.75 -0.05 11.27
C TYR A 158 4.99 0.59 10.63
N SER A 159 5.82 1.29 11.41
CA SER A 159 7.00 1.99 10.90
C SER A 159 8.04 1.02 10.33
N ASN A 160 8.27 -0.10 11.03
CA ASN A 160 9.18 -1.15 10.57
C ASN A 160 8.68 -1.80 9.27
N SER A 161 7.37 -1.96 9.10
CA SER A 161 6.77 -2.49 7.87
C SER A 161 7.05 -1.57 6.68
N LEU A 162 6.84 -0.25 6.84
CA LEU A 162 7.16 0.74 5.79
C LEU A 162 8.66 0.73 5.43
N ILE A 163 9.53 0.78 6.44
CA ILE A 163 10.99 0.78 6.23
C ILE A 163 11.43 -0.54 5.59
N ALA A 164 10.98 -1.68 6.09
CA ALA A 164 11.35 -2.99 5.56
C ALA A 164 10.91 -3.14 4.10
N GLN A 165 9.71 -2.68 3.73
CA GLN A 165 9.25 -2.74 2.35
C GLN A 165 10.08 -1.83 1.45
N SER A 166 10.40 -0.62 1.93
CA SER A 166 11.22 0.35 1.21
C SER A 166 12.64 -0.17 0.97
N VAL A 167 13.27 -0.74 2.00
CA VAL A 167 14.60 -1.35 1.92
C VAL A 167 14.58 -2.57 1.02
N ALA A 168 13.59 -3.47 1.18
CA ALA A 168 13.45 -4.63 0.31
C ALA A 168 13.30 -4.21 -1.16
N LYS A 169 12.52 -3.17 -1.47
CA LYS A 169 12.39 -2.65 -2.84
C LYS A 169 13.70 -2.03 -3.34
N LEU A 170 14.37 -1.22 -2.51
CA LEU A 170 15.66 -0.60 -2.83
C LEU A 170 16.74 -1.64 -3.15
N LEU A 171 16.70 -2.81 -2.51
CA LEU A 171 17.66 -3.88 -2.76
C LEU A 171 17.23 -4.75 -3.96
N LEU A 172 16.00 -5.27 -3.93
CA LEU A 172 15.54 -6.26 -4.91
C LEU A 172 15.37 -5.67 -6.31
N SER A 173 14.77 -4.48 -6.46
CA SER A 173 14.51 -3.91 -7.79
C SER A 173 15.80 -3.59 -8.54
N PRO A 174 16.75 -2.77 -8.02
CA PRO A 174 18.02 -2.54 -8.71
C PRO A 174 18.85 -3.80 -8.93
N LEU A 175 18.90 -4.73 -7.96
CA LEU A 175 19.66 -5.97 -8.10
C LEU A 175 19.17 -6.79 -9.30
N LEU A 176 17.86 -6.98 -9.44
CA LEU A 176 17.31 -7.74 -10.57
C LEU A 176 17.49 -7.00 -11.90
N VAL A 177 17.46 -5.67 -11.92
CA VAL A 177 17.81 -4.90 -13.12
C VAL A 177 19.26 -5.13 -13.52
N LEU A 178 20.20 -5.07 -12.56
CA LEU A 178 21.64 -5.27 -12.78
C LEU A 178 22.00 -6.68 -13.28
N ILE A 179 21.23 -7.69 -12.88
CA ILE A 179 21.39 -9.08 -13.36
C ILE A 179 20.87 -9.24 -14.81
N GLY A 180 20.25 -8.20 -15.38
CA GLY A 180 19.86 -8.15 -16.79
C GLY A 180 18.37 -8.32 -17.06
N PHE A 181 17.50 -8.35 -16.04
CA PHE A 181 16.05 -8.48 -16.23
C PHE A 181 15.36 -7.16 -16.66
N GLY A 182 16.09 -6.05 -16.78
CA GLY A 182 15.55 -4.77 -17.24
C GLY A 182 14.30 -4.32 -16.47
N VAL A 183 13.29 -3.81 -17.18
CA VAL A 183 12.02 -3.34 -16.60
C VAL A 183 11.32 -4.42 -15.78
N LEU A 184 11.38 -5.67 -16.26
CA LEU A 184 10.79 -6.82 -15.57
C LEU A 184 11.47 -7.06 -14.22
N GLY A 185 12.79 -6.90 -14.14
CA GLY A 185 13.55 -7.00 -12.88
C GLY A 185 13.11 -5.97 -11.85
N ALA A 186 12.93 -4.72 -12.27
CA ALA A 186 12.42 -3.67 -11.40
C ALA A 186 11.01 -3.98 -10.87
N LEU A 187 10.15 -4.53 -11.73
CA LEU A 187 8.78 -4.93 -11.40
C LEU A 187 8.72 -6.12 -10.44
N ILE A 188 9.48 -7.18 -10.71
CA ILE A 188 9.56 -8.36 -9.82
C ILE A 188 10.13 -7.95 -8.46
N GLY A 189 11.16 -7.10 -8.41
CA GLY A 189 11.69 -6.59 -7.15
C GLY A 189 10.67 -5.77 -6.36
N HIS A 190 9.84 -4.99 -7.05
CA HIS A 190 8.74 -4.25 -6.44
C HIS A 190 7.70 -5.22 -5.86
N ILE A 191 7.22 -6.19 -6.64
CA ILE A 191 6.26 -7.20 -6.20
C ILE A 191 6.81 -7.99 -5.02
N GLY A 192 8.05 -8.49 -5.14
CA GLY A 192 8.73 -9.27 -4.12
C GLY A 192 8.87 -8.50 -2.80
N SER A 193 9.17 -7.19 -2.86
CA SER A 193 9.25 -6.35 -1.65
C SER A 193 7.93 -6.29 -0.89
N TYR A 194 6.80 -6.12 -1.59
CA TYR A 194 5.48 -6.11 -0.96
C TYR A 194 5.08 -7.50 -0.48
N LEU A 195 5.27 -8.55 -1.28
CA LEU A 195 4.94 -9.92 -0.88
C LEU A 195 5.69 -10.33 0.39
N LEU A 196 7.00 -10.10 0.42
CA LEU A 196 7.85 -10.44 1.57
C LEU A 196 7.33 -9.78 2.85
N VAL A 197 7.12 -8.47 2.81
CA VAL A 197 6.71 -7.72 4.01
C VAL A 197 5.24 -7.95 4.37
N SER A 198 4.37 -8.20 3.38
CA SER A 198 2.98 -8.61 3.61
C SER A 198 2.89 -9.94 4.35
N ILE A 199 3.69 -10.93 3.96
CA ILE A 199 3.75 -12.23 4.63
C ILE A 199 4.26 -12.05 6.06
N ILE A 200 5.38 -11.34 6.25
CA ILE A 200 5.95 -11.09 7.58
C ILE A 200 4.94 -10.36 8.47
N GLY A 201 4.33 -9.28 7.97
CA GLY A 201 3.35 -8.49 8.70
C GLY A 201 2.12 -9.30 9.11
N TYR A 202 1.60 -10.14 8.21
CA TYR A 202 0.49 -11.04 8.51
C TYR A 202 0.88 -12.07 9.59
N LEU A 203 2.07 -12.67 9.51
CA LEU A 203 2.54 -13.63 10.53
C LEU A 203 2.70 -12.97 11.90
N VAL A 204 3.21 -11.74 11.96
CA VAL A 204 3.32 -10.95 13.20
C VAL A 204 1.95 -10.67 13.80
N LEU A 205 0.96 -10.30 12.98
CA LEU A 205 -0.41 -10.07 13.44
C LEU A 205 -1.09 -11.37 13.89
N ARG A 206 -0.95 -12.44 13.10
CA ARG A 206 -1.50 -13.76 13.45
C ARG A 206 -0.97 -14.27 14.78
N LYS A 207 0.35 -14.17 15.03
CA LYS A 207 0.95 -14.56 16.32
C LYS A 207 0.39 -13.75 17.48
N HIS A 208 0.08 -12.48 17.27
CA HIS A 208 -0.50 -11.63 18.29
C HIS A 208 -1.98 -11.95 18.56
N LEU A 209 -2.74 -12.29 17.53
CA LEU A 209 -4.16 -12.63 17.67
C LEU A 209 -4.37 -14.04 18.19
N SER A 210 -3.50 -14.99 17.84
CA SER A 210 -3.58 -16.37 18.33
C SER A 210 -3.42 -16.47 19.85
N THR A 211 -2.74 -15.51 20.48
CA THR A 211 -2.66 -15.44 21.96
C THR A 211 -3.94 -14.93 22.62
N LEU A 212 -4.89 -14.44 21.83
CA LEU A 212 -6.14 -13.81 22.27
C LEU A 212 -7.38 -14.59 21.83
N ASP A 213 -7.19 -15.71 21.13
CA ASP A 213 -8.24 -16.44 20.46
C ASP A 213 -9.19 -17.09 21.48
N LYS A 214 -10.42 -16.60 21.50
CA LYS A 214 -11.56 -17.22 22.16
C LYS A 214 -12.64 -17.44 21.08
N PRO A 215 -13.39 -18.54 21.13
CA PRO A 215 -14.47 -18.76 20.17
C PRO A 215 -15.50 -17.61 20.28
N SER A 216 -15.57 -16.78 19.24
CA SER A 216 -16.58 -15.73 19.14
C SER A 216 -17.88 -16.32 18.62
N GLN A 217 -19.02 -15.94 19.19
CA GLN A 217 -20.34 -16.28 18.64
C GLN A 217 -20.76 -15.36 17.49
N ASP A 218 -20.07 -14.24 17.29
CA ASP A 218 -20.40 -13.26 16.27
C ASP A 218 -20.12 -13.79 14.85
N SER A 219 -21.01 -13.47 13.90
CA SER A 219 -20.92 -14.01 12.55
C SER A 219 -19.88 -13.27 11.70
N PHE A 220 -19.24 -14.00 10.78
CA PHE A 220 -18.35 -13.44 9.76
C PHE A 220 -19.04 -12.33 8.94
N ALA A 221 -20.32 -12.53 8.60
CA ALA A 221 -21.10 -11.60 7.80
C ALA A 221 -21.35 -10.27 8.53
N GLU A 222 -21.59 -10.31 9.84
CA GLU A 222 -21.74 -9.09 10.66
C GLU A 222 -20.45 -8.29 10.72
N SER A 223 -19.30 -8.94 10.83
CA SER A 223 -17.99 -8.28 10.80
C SER A 223 -17.77 -7.54 9.48
N ILE A 224 -18.08 -8.18 8.34
CA ILE A 224 -18.01 -7.54 7.01
C ILE A 224 -18.99 -6.37 6.93
N LYS A 225 -20.26 -6.56 7.32
CA LYS A 225 -21.29 -5.52 7.27
C LYS A 225 -20.90 -4.30 8.10
N MET A 226 -20.35 -4.53 9.29
CA MET A 226 -19.86 -3.50 10.20
C MET A 226 -18.71 -2.70 9.57
N MET A 227 -17.74 -3.37 8.95
CA MET A 227 -16.62 -2.73 8.26
C MET A 227 -17.07 -1.92 7.05
N VAL A 228 -17.89 -2.50 6.16
CA VAL A 228 -18.35 -1.82 4.95
C VAL A 228 -19.22 -0.61 5.28
N ARG A 229 -20.10 -0.69 6.28
CA ARG A 229 -20.95 0.44 6.69
C ARG A 229 -20.14 1.63 7.21
N TYR A 230 -19.04 1.36 7.92
CA TYR A 230 -18.15 2.42 8.41
C TYR A 230 -17.20 2.90 7.31
N GLY A 231 -16.68 1.98 6.51
CA GLY A 231 -15.64 2.24 5.52
C GLY A 231 -16.15 2.91 4.26
N SER A 232 -17.36 2.58 3.78
CA SER A 232 -17.83 3.03 2.46
C SER A 232 -17.91 4.55 2.27
N PRO A 233 -18.29 5.38 3.27
CA PRO A 233 -18.24 6.83 3.11
C PRO A 233 -16.81 7.37 3.01
N LEU A 234 -15.87 6.79 3.78
CA LEU A 234 -14.45 7.15 3.77
C LEU A 234 -13.75 6.63 2.50
N TYR A 235 -14.24 5.54 1.94
CA TYR A 235 -13.75 4.98 0.69
C TYR A 235 -13.98 5.92 -0.49
N LEU A 236 -15.14 6.58 -0.57
CA LEU A 236 -15.49 7.48 -1.67
C LEU A 236 -14.51 8.66 -1.78
N THR A 237 -13.98 9.17 -0.67
CA THR A 237 -12.96 10.23 -0.69
C THR A 237 -11.59 9.69 -1.09
N GLY A 238 -11.23 8.49 -0.63
CA GLY A 238 -9.98 7.82 -0.96
C GLY A 238 -9.86 7.47 -2.44
N ILE A 239 -10.91 6.90 -3.05
CA ILE A 239 -10.86 6.46 -4.44
C ILE A 239 -10.71 7.63 -5.42
N ILE A 240 -11.33 8.78 -5.14
CA ILE A 240 -11.16 10.00 -5.94
C ILE A 240 -9.69 10.43 -5.96
N SER A 241 -9.03 10.39 -4.80
CA SER A 241 -7.61 10.75 -4.69
C SER A 241 -6.71 9.81 -5.50
N ILE A 242 -7.00 8.51 -5.49
CA ILE A 242 -6.26 7.50 -6.27
C ILE A 242 -6.48 7.71 -7.76
N LEU A 243 -7.72 7.94 -8.19
CA LEU A 243 -8.03 8.22 -9.59
C LEU A 243 -7.33 9.49 -10.06
N ILE A 244 -7.35 10.59 -9.29
CA ILE A 244 -6.64 11.83 -9.63
C ILE A 244 -5.13 11.58 -9.78
N ALA A 245 -4.52 10.81 -8.87
CA ALA A 245 -3.10 10.51 -8.91
C ALA A 245 -2.71 9.73 -10.17
N GLN A 246 -3.54 8.79 -10.62
CA GLN A 246 -3.27 7.95 -11.79
C GLN A 246 -3.78 8.54 -13.11
N PHE A 247 -4.76 9.44 -13.06
CA PHE A 247 -5.37 10.07 -14.22
C PHE A 247 -4.32 10.76 -15.11
N ARG A 248 -3.33 11.42 -14.51
CA ARG A 248 -2.23 12.08 -15.24
C ARG A 248 -1.40 11.07 -16.03
N THR A 249 -0.99 9.97 -15.40
CA THR A 249 -0.21 8.90 -16.04
C THR A 249 -1.02 8.21 -17.15
N LEU A 250 -2.32 7.99 -16.93
CA LEU A 250 -3.20 7.39 -17.93
C LEU A 250 -3.39 8.30 -19.14
N ILE A 251 -3.60 9.60 -18.95
CA ILE A 251 -3.67 10.55 -20.08
C ILE A 251 -2.36 10.55 -20.85
N LEU A 252 -1.22 10.62 -20.16
CA LEU A 252 0.09 10.62 -20.83
C LEU A 252 0.31 9.35 -21.66
N ALA A 253 -0.25 8.20 -21.26
CA ALA A 253 -0.16 6.98 -22.06
C ALA A 253 -0.71 7.14 -23.49
N PHE A 254 -1.75 7.98 -23.67
CA PHE A 254 -2.37 8.21 -24.98
C PHE A 254 -1.60 9.21 -25.86
N PHE A 255 -0.93 10.19 -25.25
CA PHE A 255 -0.41 11.37 -25.96
C PHE A 255 1.10 11.54 -25.90
N ALA A 256 1.78 10.85 -24.99
CA ALA A 256 3.20 11.01 -24.74
C ALA A 256 3.96 9.70 -25.07
N SER A 257 5.24 9.85 -25.38
CA SER A 257 6.20 8.76 -25.47
C SER A 257 6.53 8.18 -24.10
N ASP A 258 7.07 6.96 -24.08
CA ASP A 258 7.49 6.33 -22.81
C ASP A 258 8.60 7.11 -22.11
N ALA A 259 9.48 7.75 -22.88
CA ALA A 259 10.52 8.61 -22.33
C ALA A 259 9.92 9.82 -21.58
N GLU A 260 8.88 10.45 -22.12
CA GLU A 260 8.18 11.57 -21.48
C GLU A 260 7.45 11.12 -20.21
N ILE A 261 6.80 9.95 -20.25
CA ILE A 261 6.16 9.34 -19.07
C ILE A 261 7.20 9.03 -17.99
N GLY A 262 8.36 8.50 -18.38
CA GLY A 262 9.48 8.24 -17.48
C GLY A 262 9.99 9.53 -16.82
N ASN A 263 10.24 10.57 -17.60
CA ASN A 263 10.66 11.88 -17.09
C ASN A 263 9.62 12.49 -16.14
N PHE A 264 8.34 12.38 -16.48
CA PHE A 264 7.24 12.80 -15.61
C PHE A 264 7.25 12.02 -14.27
N SER A 265 7.50 10.72 -14.32
CA SER A 265 7.61 9.87 -13.11
C SER A 265 8.76 10.30 -12.19
N VAL A 266 9.91 10.70 -12.76
CA VAL A 266 11.03 11.27 -12.00
C VAL A 266 10.63 12.58 -11.34
N ALA A 267 9.96 13.49 -12.07
CA ALA A 267 9.49 14.75 -11.52
C ALA A 267 8.51 14.54 -10.35
N MET A 268 7.58 13.60 -10.48
CA MET A 268 6.65 13.22 -9.41
C MET A 268 7.37 12.63 -8.19
N THR A 269 8.42 11.83 -8.41
CA THR A 269 9.27 11.30 -7.33
C THR A 269 9.93 12.45 -6.57
N LEU A 270 10.51 13.42 -7.26
CA LEU A 270 11.14 14.60 -6.63
C LEU A 270 10.11 15.44 -5.85
N ALA A 271 8.93 15.68 -6.43
CA ALA A 271 7.85 16.40 -5.76
C ALA A 271 7.42 15.69 -4.46
N SER A 272 7.38 14.36 -4.46
CA SER A 272 7.03 13.58 -3.26
C SER A 272 8.05 13.76 -2.12
N MET A 273 9.33 13.94 -2.44
CA MET A 273 10.37 14.21 -1.43
C MET A 273 10.17 15.57 -0.78
N VAL A 274 9.79 16.59 -1.56
CA VAL A 274 9.49 17.94 -1.04
C VAL A 274 8.29 17.89 -0.08
N ASN A 275 7.27 17.08 -0.40
CA ASN A 275 6.10 16.93 0.47
C ASN A 275 6.43 16.35 1.87
N VAL A 276 7.50 15.57 2.02
CA VAL A 276 7.96 15.08 3.33
C VAL A 276 8.34 16.24 4.26
N LEU A 277 8.87 17.32 3.71
CA LEU A 277 9.24 18.53 4.46
C LEU A 277 8.02 19.40 4.79
N ILE A 278 6.98 19.35 3.96
CA ILE A 278 5.77 20.17 4.10
C ILE A 278 4.77 19.52 5.07
N PHE A 279 4.64 18.19 5.06
CA PHE A 279 3.62 17.47 5.83
C PHE A 279 3.61 17.80 7.34
N PRO A 280 4.78 17.90 8.04
CA PRO A 280 4.81 18.32 9.45
C PRO A 280 4.30 19.75 9.66
N LEU A 281 4.58 20.65 8.72
CA LEU A 281 4.14 22.05 8.81
C LEU A 281 2.61 22.11 8.65
N SER A 282 2.03 21.36 7.72
CA SER A 282 0.57 21.28 7.56
C SER A 282 -0.16 20.57 8.71
N ALA A 283 0.55 19.86 9.58
CA ALA A 283 -0.02 19.26 10.78
C ALA A 283 0.03 20.21 11.99
N LEU A 284 0.82 21.29 11.90
CA LEU A 284 1.00 22.28 12.95
C LEU A 284 0.18 23.56 12.72
N PHE A 285 -0.32 23.78 11.51
CA PHE A 285 -1.16 24.92 11.09
C PHE A 285 -2.47 24.42 10.48
#